data_AF-A0A8D3B541-F1
#
_entry.id   AF-A0A8D3B541-F1
#
_cell.length_a   1.000
_cell.length_b   1.000
_cell.length_c   1.000
_cell.angle_alpha   90.00
_cell.angle_beta   90.00
_cell.angle_gamma   90.00
#
_symmetry.space_group_name_H-M   'P 1'
#
loop_
_entity.id
_entity.type
_entity.pdbx_description
1 polymer ?
#
loop_
_entity_poly.entity_id
_entity_poly.type
_entity_poly.pdbx_seq_one_letter_code
_entity_poly.pdbx_strand_id
1 'polypeptide(L)'
;GFCIYLNVPIKKFPVSAGVMSSSGWLTFATRQPRQYHYVAQQMTWTEAQSYCKGAFADLATPESTEDIDQLVNSVPSANRSSEVWIGLYHEIKWRWSDGYTGSGEDNRNWENTGYDPNFYKATELCVFTQKGAGWHDDKCSRTYQFICYNGNDIAWGCYMLMSILLHNI
;
A
#
# COMPACT_ATOMS: atom_id res chain seq x y z
N GLY A 1 8.07 -9.82 -37.62
CA GLY A 1 7.63 -9.44 -36.26
C GLY A 1 8.86 -9.24 -35.42
N PHE A 2 8.98 -8.10 -34.74
CA PHE A 2 10.13 -7.80 -33.87
C PHE A 2 9.98 -8.55 -32.55
N CYS A 3 11.00 -9.33 -32.15
CA CYS A 3 11.12 -9.83 -30.79
C CYS A 3 11.65 -8.71 -29.90
N ILE A 4 10.85 -8.32 -28.91
CA ILE A 4 11.27 -7.40 -27.86
C ILE A 4 12.03 -8.23 -26.82
N TYR A 5 13.33 -7.99 -26.67
CA TYR A 5 14.09 -8.55 -25.55
C TYR A 5 13.68 -7.79 -24.28
N LEU A 6 12.76 -8.36 -23.50
CA LEU A 6 12.54 -7.90 -22.14
C LEU A 6 13.67 -8.50 -21.27
N ASN A 7 14.54 -7.63 -20.76
CA ASN A 7 15.43 -7.97 -19.65
C ASN A 7 14.57 -8.19 -18.40
N VAL A 8 14.04 -9.40 -18.26
CA VAL A 8 13.45 -9.84 -16.99
C VAL A 8 14.62 -10.14 -16.07
N PRO A 9 14.77 -9.46 -14.91
CA PRO A 9 15.77 -9.85 -13.93
C PRO A 9 15.50 -11.30 -13.52
N ILE A 10 16.50 -12.16 -13.72
CA ILE A 10 16.45 -13.55 -13.29
C ILE A 10 16.33 -13.52 -11.77
N LYS A 11 15.10 -13.63 -11.25
CA LYS A 11 14.89 -14.01 -9.85
C LYS A 11 15.58 -15.36 -9.73
N LYS A 12 16.68 -15.41 -8.96
CA LYS A 12 17.35 -16.66 -8.62
C LYS A 12 16.30 -17.51 -7.91
N PHE A 13 15.74 -18.47 -8.63
CA PHE A 13 14.92 -19.51 -8.01
C PHE A 13 15.83 -20.31 -7.08
N PRO A 14 15.38 -20.65 -5.86
CA PRO A 14 16.18 -21.46 -4.96
C PRO A 14 16.49 -22.80 -5.62
N VAL A 15 17.74 -23.25 -5.49
CA VAL A 15 18.17 -24.58 -5.91
C VAL A 15 17.38 -25.59 -5.08
N SER A 16 16.49 -26.36 -5.70
CA SER A 16 15.70 -27.39 -5.02
C SER A 16 16.60 -28.56 -4.63
N ALA A 17 16.61 -28.92 -3.34
CA ALA A 17 17.18 -30.18 -2.88
C ALA A 17 16.21 -31.33 -3.26
N GLY A 18 16.58 -32.16 -4.24
CA GLY A 18 15.80 -33.32 -4.65
C GLY A 18 16.28 -34.60 -3.97
N VAL A 19 15.34 -35.47 -3.58
CA VAL A 19 15.64 -36.85 -3.16
C VAL A 19 15.21 -37.77 -4.31
N MET A 20 16.13 -38.59 -4.83
CA MET A 20 15.80 -39.59 -5.86
C MET A 20 15.03 -40.75 -5.22
N SER A 21 13.75 -40.88 -5.56
CA SER A 21 12.94 -42.07 -5.30
C SER A 21 12.82 -42.90 -6.58
N SER A 22 12.58 -44.20 -6.45
CA SER A 22 12.37 -45.13 -7.56
C SER A 22 11.16 -44.80 -8.45
N SER A 23 10.31 -43.84 -8.05
CA SER A 23 9.09 -43.41 -8.74
C SER A 23 9.16 -41.99 -9.35
N GLY A 24 10.32 -41.34 -9.33
CA GLY A 24 10.55 -40.02 -9.95
C GLY A 24 11.02 -38.95 -8.98
N TRP A 25 11.10 -37.71 -9.46
CA TRP A 25 11.56 -36.55 -8.69
C TRP A 25 10.44 -36.03 -7.80
N LEU A 26 10.58 -36.19 -6.48
CA LEU A 26 9.84 -35.40 -5.52
C LEU A 26 10.59 -34.09 -5.29
N THR A 27 10.11 -33.00 -5.88
CA THR A 27 10.63 -31.66 -5.59
C THR A 27 9.96 -31.14 -4.32
N PHE A 28 10.69 -31.16 -3.20
CA PHE A 28 10.29 -30.38 -2.03
C PHE A 28 10.63 -28.92 -2.33
N ALA A 29 9.61 -28.08 -2.52
CA ALA A 29 9.81 -26.64 -2.56
C ALA A 29 10.14 -26.18 -1.13
N THR A 30 11.42 -26.12 -0.79
CA THR A 30 11.85 -25.50 0.46
C THR A 30 11.82 -23.99 0.28
N ARG A 31 11.00 -23.31 1.10
CA ARG A 31 11.00 -21.85 1.14
C ARG A 31 12.33 -21.39 1.73
N GLN A 32 13.15 -20.70 0.94
CA GLN A 32 14.38 -20.13 1.47
C GLN A 32 14.05 -19.04 2.51
N PRO A 33 14.77 -19.01 3.65
CA PRO A 33 14.61 -17.94 4.63
C PRO A 33 14.88 -16.58 4.00
N ARG A 34 14.11 -15.56 4.38
CA ARG A 34 14.39 -14.19 3.93
C ARG A 34 15.67 -13.69 4.58
N GLN A 35 16.55 -13.08 3.79
CA GLN A 35 17.74 -12.43 4.32
C GLN A 35 17.46 -10.95 4.56
N TYR A 36 17.60 -10.51 5.81
CA TYR A 36 17.38 -9.12 6.21
C TYR A 36 18.72 -8.37 6.35
N HIS A 37 18.74 -7.11 5.91
CA HIS A 37 19.92 -6.26 5.92
C HIS A 37 19.64 -4.97 6.68
N TYR A 38 20.37 -4.74 7.78
CA TYR A 38 20.30 -3.49 8.54
C TYR A 38 21.11 -2.38 7.86
N VAL A 39 20.51 -1.19 7.76
CA VAL A 39 21.13 0.01 7.19
C VAL A 39 21.05 1.13 8.24
N ALA A 40 22.21 1.63 8.68
CA ALA A 40 22.31 2.59 9.78
C ALA A 40 22.03 4.06 9.40
N GLN A 41 21.59 4.33 8.16
CA GLN A 41 21.32 5.68 7.66
C GLN A 41 19.88 6.10 7.99
N GLN A 42 19.69 7.34 8.45
CA GLN A 42 18.37 7.91 8.70
C GLN A 42 17.76 8.45 7.41
N MET A 43 16.57 7.98 7.08
CA MET A 43 15.83 8.33 5.86
C MET A 43 14.33 8.40 6.16
N THR A 44 13.58 9.20 5.41
CA THR A 44 12.11 9.07 5.38
C THR A 44 11.72 7.70 4.84
N TRP A 45 10.49 7.24 5.12
CA TRP A 45 10.03 5.92 4.65
C TRP A 45 10.17 5.77 3.12
N THR A 46 9.79 6.81 2.36
CA THR A 46 9.86 6.82 0.89
C THR A 46 11.30 6.76 0.38
N GLU A 47 12.22 7.49 1.02
CA GLU A 47 13.65 7.46 0.69
C GLU A 47 14.25 6.08 1.00
N ALA A 48 13.93 5.50 2.17
CA ALA A 48 14.38 4.17 2.56
C ALA A 48 13.86 3.09 1.59
N GLN A 49 12.60 3.18 1.17
CA GLN A 49 12.04 2.29 0.16
C GLN A 49 12.79 2.41 -1.18
N SER A 50 13.01 3.65 -1.63
CA SER A 50 13.73 3.91 -2.88
C SER A 50 15.16 3.37 -2.84
N TYR A 51 15.86 3.57 -1.72
CA TYR A 51 17.17 3.01 -1.47
C TYR A 51 17.16 1.47 -1.50
N CYS A 52 16.22 0.84 -0.81
CA CYS A 52 16.11 -0.63 -0.77
C CYS A 52 15.78 -1.23 -2.13
N LYS A 53 14.97 -0.57 -2.97
CA LYS A 53 14.71 -1.01 -4.35
C LYS A 53 15.94 -0.88 -5.26
N GLY A 54 16.85 0.05 -4.95
CA GLY A 54 18.09 0.25 -5.70
C GLY A 54 19.24 -0.67 -5.28
N ALA A 55 19.39 -0.93 -3.97
CA ALA A 55 20.49 -1.70 -3.39
C ALA A 55 20.13 -3.16 -3.06
N PHE A 56 18.84 -3.45 -2.86
CA PHE A 56 18.30 -4.75 -2.42
C PHE A 56 17.03 -5.07 -3.24
N ALA A 57 16.07 -5.81 -2.66
CA ALA A 57 14.78 -6.08 -3.29
C ALA A 57 13.73 -5.00 -2.98
N ASP A 58 13.46 -4.76 -1.69
CA ASP A 58 12.58 -3.71 -1.17
C ASP A 58 12.79 -3.64 0.37
N LEU A 59 12.05 -2.77 1.07
CA LEU A 59 11.94 -2.81 2.52
C LEU A 59 11.40 -4.17 3.01
N ALA A 60 11.76 -4.53 4.25
CA ALA A 60 11.47 -5.85 4.82
C ALA A 60 9.96 -6.17 4.87
N THR A 61 9.58 -7.35 4.36
CA THR A 61 8.23 -7.93 4.48
C THR A 61 8.34 -9.32 5.10
N PRO A 62 8.15 -9.47 6.42
CA PRO A 62 8.13 -10.79 7.05
C PRO A 62 6.81 -11.51 6.75
N GLU A 63 6.86 -12.81 6.48
CA GLU A 63 5.66 -13.62 6.15
C GLU A 63 5.42 -14.78 7.14
N SER A 64 6.27 -14.94 8.15
CA SER A 64 6.11 -15.92 9.23
C SER A 64 6.69 -15.40 10.55
N THR A 65 6.44 -16.09 11.65
CA THR A 65 7.05 -15.76 12.95
C THR A 65 8.57 -15.88 12.90
N GLU A 66 9.10 -16.88 12.20
CA GLU A 66 10.55 -17.05 12.01
C GLU A 66 11.16 -15.90 11.21
N ASP A 67 10.46 -15.40 10.20
CA ASP A 67 10.86 -14.19 9.46
C ASP A 67 10.86 -12.95 10.38
N ILE A 68 9.88 -12.81 11.28
CA ILE A 68 9.82 -11.71 12.26
C ILE A 68 11.03 -11.79 13.19
N ASP A 69 11.35 -12.96 13.72
CA ASP A 69 12.51 -13.15 14.60
C ASP A 69 13.82 -12.86 13.86
N GLN A 70 13.97 -13.31 12.62
CA GLN A 70 15.15 -13.01 11.79
C GLN A 70 15.27 -11.52 11.48
N LEU A 71 14.16 -10.84 11.20
CA LEU A 71 14.13 -9.39 10.97
C LEU A 71 14.59 -8.63 12.21
N VAL A 72 14.04 -8.93 13.38
CA VAL A 72 14.42 -8.26 14.65
C VAL A 72 15.89 -8.51 14.99
N ASN A 73 16.37 -9.75 14.80
CA ASN A 73 17.76 -10.11 15.05
C ASN A 73 18.75 -9.54 14.03
N SER A 74 18.29 -9.01 12.89
CA SER A 74 19.16 -8.34 11.92
C SER A 74 19.65 -6.97 12.40
N VAL A 75 18.98 -6.37 13.38
CA VAL A 75 19.40 -5.11 14.00
C VAL A 75 20.55 -5.38 14.99
N PRO A 76 21.74 -4.76 14.81
CA PRO A 76 22.86 -4.97 15.71
C PRO A 76 22.52 -4.59 17.16
N SER A 77 23.06 -5.34 18.13
CA SER A 77 22.82 -5.08 19.57
C SER A 77 23.18 -3.65 20.01
N ALA A 78 24.19 -3.04 19.37
CA ALA A 78 24.56 -1.64 19.61
C ALA A 78 23.46 -0.63 19.25
N ASN A 79 22.50 -1.04 18.41
CA ASN A 79 21.39 -0.26 17.89
C ASN A 79 20.03 -0.85 18.31
N ARG A 80 19.97 -1.60 19.42
CA ARG A 80 18.73 -2.27 19.88
C ARG A 80 17.57 -1.32 20.14
N SER A 81 17.85 -0.04 20.41
CA SER A 81 16.85 1.01 20.62
C SER A 81 16.50 1.79 19.35
N SER A 82 17.08 1.44 18.19
CA SER A 82 16.78 2.12 16.94
C SER A 82 15.39 1.78 16.43
N GLU A 83 14.66 2.81 16.01
CA GLU A 83 13.42 2.68 15.24
C GLU A 83 13.80 2.46 13.78
N VAL A 84 13.30 1.39 13.16
CA VAL A 84 13.64 0.99 11.78
C VAL A 84 12.39 0.88 10.92
N TRP A 85 12.46 1.38 9.68
CA TRP A 85 11.38 1.22 8.72
C TRP A 85 11.28 -0.23 8.22
N ILE A 86 10.05 -0.71 8.04
CA ILE A 86 9.72 -1.95 7.35
C ILE A 86 8.81 -1.66 6.15
N GLY A 87 8.59 -2.65 5.29
CA GLY A 87 7.88 -2.46 4.02
C GLY A 87 6.37 -2.26 4.15
N LEU A 88 5.80 -2.38 5.35
CA LEU A 88 4.39 -2.12 5.58
C LEU A 88 4.14 -0.60 5.64
N TYR A 89 3.21 -0.12 4.84
CA TYR A 89 2.78 1.28 4.80
C TYR A 89 1.28 1.37 4.52
N HIS A 90 0.71 2.56 4.74
CA HIS A 90 -0.68 2.86 4.44
C HIS A 90 -0.74 4.01 3.41
N GLU A 91 -1.61 3.87 2.41
CA GLU A 91 -1.93 4.93 1.45
C GLU A 91 -3.35 5.44 1.76
N ILE A 92 -3.48 6.73 2.11
CA ILE A 92 -4.78 7.34 2.42
C ILE A 92 -5.33 8.04 1.17
N LYS A 93 -6.52 7.62 0.72
CA LYS A 93 -7.28 8.31 -0.32
C LYS A 93 -8.56 8.88 0.28
N TRP A 94 -8.63 10.21 0.38
CA TRP A 94 -9.84 10.92 0.80
C TRP A 94 -10.97 10.71 -0.22
N ARG A 95 -12.17 10.36 0.25
CA ARG A 95 -13.35 10.12 -0.58
C ARG A 95 -14.54 10.91 -0.07
N TRP A 96 -15.39 11.33 -0.98
CA TRP A 96 -16.70 11.89 -0.66
C TRP A 96 -17.67 10.80 -0.22
N SER A 97 -18.55 11.10 0.74
CA SER A 97 -19.48 10.11 1.34
C SER A 97 -20.54 9.61 0.38
N ASP A 98 -20.83 10.36 -0.68
CA ASP A 98 -21.72 10.01 -1.77
C ASP A 98 -21.05 9.18 -2.88
N GLY A 99 -19.73 8.97 -2.79
CA GLY A 99 -18.95 8.27 -3.82
C GLY A 99 -18.65 9.11 -5.07
N TYR A 100 -18.69 10.45 -4.99
CA TYR A 100 -18.36 11.31 -6.11
C TYR A 100 -16.93 11.07 -6.65
N THR A 101 -16.84 10.79 -7.95
CA THR A 101 -15.60 10.48 -8.69
C THR A 101 -15.44 11.32 -9.96
N GLY A 102 -16.10 12.48 -10.02
CA GLY A 102 -16.03 13.40 -11.16
C GLY A 102 -14.74 14.23 -11.19
N SER A 103 -14.64 15.17 -12.15
CA SER A 103 -13.44 16.00 -12.34
C SER A 103 -13.04 16.86 -11.14
N GLY A 104 -13.94 17.08 -10.18
CA GLY A 104 -13.65 17.78 -8.93
C GLY A 104 -13.36 16.85 -7.75
N GLU A 105 -13.18 15.54 -7.96
CA GLU A 105 -13.06 14.58 -6.87
C GLU A 105 -11.88 14.88 -5.96
N ASP A 106 -10.83 15.53 -6.48
CA ASP A 106 -9.61 15.92 -5.77
C ASP A 106 -9.60 17.38 -5.30
N ASN A 107 -10.71 18.12 -5.46
CA ASN A 107 -10.80 19.47 -4.93
C ASN A 107 -10.73 19.43 -3.40
N ARG A 108 -9.66 19.99 -2.84
CA ARG A 108 -9.44 20.08 -1.40
C ARG A 108 -9.21 21.53 -0.99
N ASN A 109 -9.90 21.98 0.05
CA ASN A 109 -9.69 23.29 0.67
C ASN A 109 -9.13 23.13 2.09
N TRP A 110 -8.07 22.31 2.23
CA TRP A 110 -7.38 22.11 3.52
C TRP A 110 -6.93 23.44 4.12
N GLU A 111 -7.00 23.55 5.44
CA GLU A 111 -6.49 24.72 6.14
C GLU A 111 -4.98 24.89 5.88
N ASN A 112 -4.55 26.08 5.49
CA ASN A 112 -3.17 26.34 5.05
C ASN A 112 -2.25 26.66 6.24
N THR A 113 -2.35 25.87 7.31
CA THR A 113 -1.50 26.03 8.51
C THR A 113 -0.33 25.05 8.51
N GLY A 114 -0.19 24.22 7.48
CA GLY A 114 0.85 23.17 7.40
C GLY A 114 0.58 21.98 8.32
N TYR A 115 -0.51 22.03 9.10
CA TYR A 115 -0.95 20.98 10.02
C TYR A 115 -2.17 20.22 9.52
N ASP A 116 -2.69 20.45 8.32
CA ASP A 116 -3.89 19.75 7.84
C ASP A 116 -3.69 19.22 6.41
N PRO A 117 -4.07 17.95 6.15
CA PRO A 117 -4.45 16.94 7.14
C PRO A 117 -3.21 16.44 7.92
N ASN A 118 -3.24 16.44 9.26
CA ASN A 118 -2.10 15.94 10.06
C ASN A 118 -2.20 14.47 10.45
N PHE A 119 -3.36 13.84 10.28
CA PHE A 119 -3.61 12.45 10.64
C PHE A 119 -3.16 12.12 12.08
N TYR A 120 -3.54 12.91 13.08
CA TYR A 120 -3.03 12.74 14.44
C TYR A 120 -3.24 11.31 14.95
N LYS A 121 -2.13 10.63 15.24
CA LYS A 121 -2.08 9.21 15.65
C LYS A 121 -2.82 8.26 14.69
N ALA A 122 -2.91 8.62 13.40
CA ALA A 122 -3.68 7.91 12.37
C ALA A 122 -5.17 7.71 12.74
N THR A 123 -5.76 8.62 13.53
CA THR A 123 -7.16 8.53 13.96
C THR A 123 -8.08 9.59 13.36
N GLU A 124 -7.52 10.59 12.70
CA GLU A 124 -8.25 11.73 12.14
C GLU A 124 -8.50 11.46 10.65
N LEU A 125 -9.64 10.83 10.37
CA LEU A 125 -10.00 10.30 9.04
C LEU A 125 -11.36 10.80 8.55
N CYS A 126 -11.94 11.79 9.23
CA CYS A 126 -13.14 12.50 8.82
C CYS A 126 -12.87 14.00 8.78
N VAL A 127 -13.59 14.72 7.92
CA VAL A 127 -13.31 16.13 7.63
C VAL A 127 -14.44 17.00 8.17
N PHE A 128 -14.08 18.13 8.78
CA PHE A 128 -15.02 19.19 9.11
C PHE A 128 -14.52 20.55 8.59
N THR A 129 -15.40 21.53 8.60
CA THR A 129 -15.08 22.91 8.27
C THR A 129 -15.89 23.85 9.15
N GLN A 130 -15.48 25.12 9.18
CA GLN A 130 -16.13 26.19 9.91
C GLN A 130 -16.16 27.45 9.06
N LYS A 131 -17.06 28.38 9.40
CA LYS A 131 -17.24 29.61 8.63
C LYS A 131 -15.92 30.41 8.58
N GLY A 132 -15.42 30.62 7.36
CA GLY A 132 -14.22 31.44 7.12
C GLY A 132 -12.89 30.71 7.31
N ALA A 133 -12.89 29.39 7.47
CA ALA A 133 -11.70 28.56 7.57
C ALA A 133 -11.67 27.48 6.47
N GLY A 134 -10.52 26.84 6.32
CA GLY A 134 -10.35 25.65 5.50
C GLY A 134 -10.99 24.40 6.09
N TRP A 135 -10.53 23.25 5.60
CA TRP A 135 -10.92 21.92 6.05
C TRP A 135 -9.87 21.38 7.01
N HIS A 136 -10.36 20.67 8.03
CA HIS A 136 -9.54 20.02 9.05
C HIS A 136 -9.93 18.55 9.15
N ASP A 137 -8.96 17.68 9.40
CA ASP A 137 -9.25 16.30 9.81
C ASP A 137 -9.50 16.20 11.32
N ASP A 138 -10.42 15.32 11.72
CA ASP A 138 -10.61 14.92 13.13
C ASP A 138 -11.14 13.46 13.16
N LYS A 139 -11.24 12.91 14.37
CA LYS A 139 -11.80 11.59 14.62
C LYS A 139 -13.26 11.55 14.18
N CYS A 140 -13.61 10.54 13.38
CA CYS A 140 -14.98 10.29 12.94
C CYS A 140 -15.99 10.07 14.08
N SER A 141 -15.52 9.74 15.29
CA SER A 141 -16.37 9.57 16.47
C SER A 141 -16.79 10.89 17.13
N ARG A 142 -16.21 12.02 16.72
CA ARG A 142 -16.61 13.33 17.25
C ARG A 142 -17.98 13.74 16.71
N THR A 143 -18.74 14.42 17.55
CA THR A 143 -20.06 14.96 17.19
C THR A 143 -19.93 16.38 16.66
N TYR A 144 -20.46 16.61 15.47
CA TYR A 144 -20.55 17.93 14.84
C TYR A 144 -21.96 18.18 14.32
N GLN A 145 -22.29 19.46 14.13
CA GLN A 145 -23.40 19.83 13.24
C GLN A 145 -23.00 19.55 11.79
N PHE A 146 -23.96 19.29 10.91
CA PHE A 146 -23.70 18.82 9.55
C PHE A 146 -24.47 19.62 8.50
N ILE A 147 -24.00 19.57 7.26
CA ILE A 147 -24.60 20.20 6.08
C ILE A 147 -24.93 19.08 5.09
N CYS A 148 -26.18 19.06 4.60
CA CYS A 148 -26.61 18.16 3.53
C CYS A 148 -26.74 18.93 2.21
N TYR A 149 -26.66 18.22 1.09
CA TYR A 149 -26.96 18.75 -0.23
C TYR A 149 -28.04 17.89 -0.90
N ASN A 150 -28.82 18.47 -1.82
CA ASN A 150 -29.79 17.70 -2.61
C ASN A 150 -29.06 17.07 -3.81
N GLY A 151 -29.17 15.75 -3.97
CA GLY A 151 -28.77 15.10 -5.21
C GLY A 151 -29.79 15.38 -6.30
N ASN A 152 -29.41 16.12 -7.35
CA ASN A 152 -30.23 16.16 -8.57
C ASN A 152 -30.03 14.84 -9.33
N ASP A 153 -31.12 14.26 -9.81
CA ASP A 153 -31.22 12.89 -10.32
C ASP A 153 -30.07 12.40 -11.22
N ILE A 154 -29.49 11.26 -10.81
CA ILE A 154 -28.95 10.13 -11.59
C ILE A 154 -28.33 10.47 -12.96
N ALA A 155 -27.01 10.59 -13.00
CA ALA A 155 -26.22 10.40 -14.22
C ALA A 155 -25.24 9.23 -14.09
N TRP A 156 -25.77 8.03 -13.81
CA TRP A 156 -25.10 6.74 -14.09
C TRP A 156 -26.24 5.77 -14.45
N GLY A 157 -26.48 5.41 -15.71
CA GLY A 157 -25.55 4.65 -16.52
C GLY A 157 -26.21 3.32 -16.90
N CYS A 158 -27.14 3.33 -17.86
CA CYS A 158 -27.41 2.14 -18.68
C CYS A 158 -26.50 2.18 -19.94
N TYR A 159 -25.21 2.41 -19.72
CA TYR A 159 -24.15 2.02 -20.64
C TYR A 159 -23.47 0.76 -20.07
N MET A 160 -24.27 -0.28 -19.82
CA MET A 160 -23.76 -1.65 -19.92
C MET A 160 -23.85 -2.03 -21.40
N LEU A 161 -22.84 -1.65 -22.18
CA LEU A 161 -22.55 -2.34 -23.43
C LEU A 161 -21.93 -3.69 -23.06
N MET A 162 -22.58 -4.80 -23.43
CA MET A 162 -21.93 -5.96 -24.06
C MET A 162 -22.97 -7.05 -24.42
N SER A 163 -23.29 -7.12 -25.71
CA SER A 163 -23.37 -8.35 -26.51
C SER A 163 -23.92 -9.63 -25.85
N ILE A 164 -25.20 -9.94 -26.12
CA ILE A 164 -25.62 -11.30 -26.47
C ILE A 164 -26.45 -11.20 -27.75
N LEU A 165 -25.76 -11.29 -28.89
CA LEU A 165 -26.35 -11.87 -30.09
C LEU A 165 -26.49 -13.39 -29.85
N LEU A 166 -27.51 -13.96 -30.49
CA LEU A 166 -27.77 -15.39 -30.74
C LEU A 166 -28.74 -16.12 -29.79
N HIS A 167 -30.03 -16.17 -30.14
CA HIS A 167 -30.66 -17.29 -30.88
C HIS A 167 -32.20 -17.29 -30.75
N ASN A 168 -32.87 -17.40 -31.91
CA ASN A 168 -34.18 -18.04 -32.18
C ASN A 168 -35.37 -17.78 -31.22
N ILE A 169 -36.40 -17.12 -31.74
CA ILE A 169 -37.71 -17.70 -32.17
C ILE A 169 -38.47 -16.63 -32.95
#